data_AF-A0AAG5DDQ9-F1
#
_entry.id   AF-A0AAG5DDQ9-F1
#
_cell.length_a   1.000
_cell.length_b   1.000
_cell.length_c   1.000
_cell.angle_alpha   90.00
_cell.angle_beta   90.00
_cell.angle_gamma   90.00
#
_symmetry.space_group_name_H-M   'P 1'
#
loop_
_entity.id
_entity.type
_entity.pdbx_description
1 polymer ?
#
loop_
_entity_poly.entity_id
_entity_poly.type
_entity_poly.pdbx_seq_one_letter_code
_entity_poly.pdbx_strand_id
1 'polypeptide(L)'
;MPQQRKKRREPKRKSERNNHPRSNQSEESLNPSNSNLQPPYSTVCRQRYHANKCMYEKQFNHELKMLELMQNSAYDSMRFHRHFAITTLWPPLHTRKEIEWVLDTFFRHPERQTRRLHEIMKAPVH
;
A
#
# COMPACT_ATOMS: atom_id res chain seq x y z
N MET A 1 -24.59 -3.57 37.06
CA MET A 1 -23.63 -4.67 37.30
C MET A 1 -22.50 -4.60 36.28
N PRO A 2 -21.27 -4.20 36.66
CA PRO A 2 -20.17 -4.08 35.71
C PRO A 2 -19.56 -5.46 35.43
N GLN A 3 -19.59 -5.90 34.17
CA GLN A 3 -18.96 -7.15 33.74
C GLN A 3 -17.43 -6.98 33.70
N GLN A 4 -16.74 -7.59 34.66
CA GLN A 4 -15.29 -7.63 34.72
C GLN A 4 -14.72 -8.42 33.53
N ARG A 5 -13.91 -7.76 32.69
CA ARG A 5 -13.16 -8.41 31.61
C ARG A 5 -12.12 -9.36 32.22
N LYS A 6 -12.29 -10.66 32.02
CA LYS A 6 -11.30 -11.68 32.40
C LYS A 6 -9.99 -11.43 31.63
N LYS A 7 -8.92 -11.15 32.36
CA LYS A 7 -7.55 -10.95 31.82
C LYS A 7 -7.04 -12.27 31.24
N ARG A 8 -6.89 -12.32 29.91
CA ARG A 8 -6.38 -13.48 29.16
C ARG A 8 -4.92 -13.71 29.57
N ARG A 9 -4.61 -14.86 30.18
CA ARG A 9 -3.24 -15.25 30.54
C ARG A 9 -2.50 -15.66 29.26
N GLU A 10 -1.44 -14.94 28.90
CA GLU A 10 -0.57 -15.33 27.80
C GLU A 10 0.36 -16.46 28.24
N PRO A 11 0.53 -17.53 27.45
CA PRO A 11 1.50 -18.56 27.77
C PRO A 11 2.91 -18.01 27.52
N LYS A 12 3.78 -18.10 28.53
CA LYS A 12 5.23 -17.85 28.39
C LYS A 12 5.79 -18.84 27.35
N ARG A 13 5.99 -18.37 26.11
CA ARG A 13 6.76 -19.11 25.10
C ARG A 13 8.20 -19.21 25.61
N LYS A 14 8.61 -20.41 26.06
CA LYS A 14 10.02 -20.74 26.26
C LYS A 14 10.70 -20.61 24.89
N SER A 15 11.58 -19.63 24.75
CA SER A 15 12.43 -19.50 23.57
C SER A 15 13.50 -20.59 23.64
N GLU A 16 13.25 -21.73 23.01
CA GLU A 16 14.30 -22.67 22.69
C GLU A 16 15.25 -21.97 21.70
N ARG A 17 16.44 -21.59 22.18
CA ARG A 17 17.51 -21.10 21.33
C ARG A 17 18.00 -22.27 20.49
N ASN A 18 17.48 -22.37 19.28
CA ASN A 18 18.04 -23.23 18.25
C ASN A 18 19.46 -22.75 17.93
N ASN A 19 20.46 -23.40 18.52
CA ASN A 19 21.85 -23.29 18.09
C ASN A 19 22.00 -24.08 16.78
N HIS A 20 21.61 -23.47 15.66
CA HIS A 20 22.03 -23.97 14.36
C HIS A 20 23.52 -23.66 14.16
N PRO A 21 24.34 -24.61 13.68
CA PRO A 21 25.72 -24.32 13.32
C PRO A 21 25.72 -23.22 12.25
N ARG A 22 26.53 -22.17 12.48
CA ARG A 22 26.70 -21.09 11.52
C ARG A 22 27.16 -21.70 10.20
N SER A 23 26.33 -21.61 9.17
CA SER A 23 26.73 -22.01 7.82
C SER A 23 27.95 -21.19 7.43
N ASN A 24 29.04 -21.84 7.04
CA ASN A 24 30.22 -21.22 6.44
C ASN A 24 29.85 -20.68 5.05
N GLN A 25 28.99 -19.68 4.99
CA GLN A 25 28.73 -18.93 3.77
C GLN A 25 29.89 -17.97 3.58
N SER A 26 30.66 -18.17 2.51
CA SER A 26 31.71 -17.24 2.11
C SER A 26 31.11 -15.89 1.75
N GLU A 27 31.82 -14.78 1.99
CA GLU A 27 31.35 -13.44 1.63
C GLU A 27 31.01 -13.32 0.13
N GLU A 28 31.70 -14.08 -0.73
CA GLU A 28 31.43 -14.20 -2.16
C GLU A 28 30.06 -14.81 -2.47
N SER A 29 29.56 -15.71 -1.62
CA SER A 29 28.21 -16.29 -1.75
C SER A 29 27.10 -15.37 -1.22
N LEU A 30 27.45 -14.49 -0.27
CA LEU A 30 26.54 -13.48 0.28
C LEU A 30 26.38 -12.29 -0.68
N ASN A 31 27.45 -11.94 -1.40
CA ASN A 31 27.48 -10.82 -2.35
C ASN A 31 28.23 -11.23 -3.64
N PRO A 32 27.60 -12.00 -4.54
CA PRO A 32 28.23 -12.33 -5.81
C PRO A 32 28.54 -11.06 -6.60
N SER A 33 29.80 -10.89 -6.99
CA SER A 33 30.29 -9.79 -7.80
C SER A 33 29.79 -9.91 -9.25
N ASN A 34 28.52 -9.55 -9.48
CA ASN A 34 27.86 -9.61 -10.79
C ASN A 34 28.32 -8.54 -11.79
N SER A 35 29.46 -7.87 -11.56
CA SER A 35 29.96 -6.78 -12.42
C SER A 35 30.23 -7.21 -13.86
N ASN A 36 30.53 -8.49 -14.08
CA ASN A 36 30.82 -9.06 -15.41
C ASN A 36 29.60 -9.72 -16.07
N LEU A 37 28.45 -9.84 -15.38
CA LEU A 37 27.25 -10.42 -15.96
C LEU A 37 26.39 -9.31 -16.57
N GLN A 38 26.48 -9.14 -17.89
CA GLN A 38 25.53 -8.27 -18.58
C GLN A 38 24.16 -8.96 -18.62
N PRO A 39 23.11 -8.37 -18.01
CA PRO A 39 21.77 -8.93 -18.09
C PRO A 39 21.30 -8.94 -19.56
N PRO A 40 20.52 -9.95 -19.98
CA PRO A 40 19.98 -9.98 -21.33
C PRO A 40 19.14 -8.72 -21.56
N TYR A 41 19.23 -8.16 -22.76
CA TYR A 41 18.66 -6.85 -23.09
C TYR A 41 17.16 -6.75 -22.77
N SER A 42 16.41 -7.85 -22.92
CA SER A 42 14.99 -7.95 -22.53
C SER A 42 14.74 -7.61 -21.06
N THR A 43 15.65 -8.00 -20.16
CA THR A 43 15.57 -7.69 -18.72
C THR A 43 15.82 -6.21 -18.46
N VAL A 44 16.78 -5.62 -19.16
CA VAL A 44 17.06 -4.18 -19.10
C VAL A 44 15.86 -3.37 -19.58
N CYS A 45 15.27 -3.75 -20.72
CA CYS A 45 14.05 -3.11 -21.24
C CYS A 45 12.88 -3.22 -20.26
N ARG A 46 12.67 -4.40 -19.66
CA ARG A 46 11.62 -4.60 -18.65
C ARG A 46 11.83 -3.71 -17.42
N GLN A 47 13.06 -3.60 -16.92
CA GLN A 47 13.40 -2.72 -15.80
C GLN A 47 13.17 -1.25 -16.14
N ARG A 48 13.62 -0.79 -17.32
CA ARG A 48 13.40 0.58 -17.80
C ARG A 48 11.92 0.90 -17.95
N TYR A 49 11.16 -0.03 -18.54
CA TYR A 49 9.71 0.11 -18.70
C TYR A 49 9.02 0.22 -17.34
N HIS A 50 9.37 -0.65 -16.39
CA HIS A 50 8.83 -0.59 -15.04
C HIS A 50 9.18 0.73 -14.34
N ALA A 51 10.43 1.18 -14.43
CA ALA A 51 10.86 2.45 -13.84
C ALA A 51 10.07 3.64 -14.43
N ASN A 52 9.92 3.69 -15.76
CA ASN A 52 9.15 4.72 -16.43
C ASN A 52 7.66 4.67 -16.04
N LYS A 53 7.08 3.47 -15.92
CA LYS A 53 5.71 3.28 -15.42
C LYS A 53 5.56 3.88 -14.02
N CYS A 54 6.46 3.56 -13.09
CA CYS A 54 6.41 4.10 -11.73
C CYS A 54 6.55 5.63 -11.70
N MET A 55 7.43 6.21 -12.54
CA MET A 55 7.58 7.66 -12.63
C MET A 55 6.32 8.33 -13.18
N TYR A 56 5.75 7.76 -14.25
CA TYR A 56 4.50 8.22 -14.83
C TYR A 56 3.35 8.18 -13.81
N GLU A 57 3.15 7.04 -13.14
CA GLU A 57 2.10 6.89 -12.13
C GLU A 57 2.27 7.88 -10.97
N LYS A 58 3.52 8.13 -10.54
CA LYS A 58 3.80 9.12 -9.50
C LYS A 58 3.42 10.54 -9.94
N GLN A 59 3.79 10.94 -11.15
CA GLN A 59 3.44 12.25 -11.70
C GLN A 59 1.93 12.38 -11.89
N PHE A 60 1.31 11.36 -12.47
CA PHE A 60 -0.13 11.32 -12.68
C PHE A 60 -0.92 11.48 -11.38
N ASN A 61 -0.55 10.73 -10.34
CA ASN A 61 -1.17 10.84 -9.02
C ASN A 61 -0.98 12.23 -8.39
N HIS A 62 0.17 12.86 -8.61
CA HIS A 62 0.43 14.22 -8.15
C HIS A 62 -0.49 15.22 -8.85
N GLU A 63 -0.57 15.18 -10.18
CA GLU A 63 -1.42 16.06 -10.98
C GLU A 63 -2.91 15.88 -10.63
N LEU A 64 -3.37 14.63 -10.50
CA LEU A 64 -4.74 14.32 -10.09
C LEU A 64 -5.05 14.91 -8.71
N LYS A 65 -4.11 14.85 -7.77
CA LYS A 65 -4.28 15.45 -6.45
C LYS A 65 -4.36 16.97 -6.52
N MET A 66 -3.55 17.62 -7.36
CA MET A 66 -3.63 19.07 -7.56
C MET A 66 -4.98 19.49 -8.14
N LEU A 67 -5.46 18.77 -9.15
CA LEU A 67 -6.78 19.03 -9.76
C LEU A 67 -7.94 18.81 -8.76
N GLU A 68 -7.82 17.81 -7.90
CA GLU A 68 -8.78 17.55 -6.82
C GLU A 68 -8.81 18.69 -5.79
N LEU A 69 -7.66 19.29 -5.48
CA LEU A 69 -7.52 20.43 -4.57
C LEU A 69 -8.00 21.76 -5.19
N MET A 70 -7.96 21.88 -6.51
CA MET A 70 -8.46 23.05 -7.23
C MET A 70 -9.99 23.15 -7.28
N GLN A 71 -10.71 22.13 -6.83
CA GLN A 71 -12.17 22.15 -6.85
C GLN A 71 -12.74 23.09 -5.78
N ASN A 72 -13.82 23.80 -6.12
CA ASN A 72 -14.43 24.80 -5.24
C ASN A 72 -15.10 24.21 -3.99
N SER A 73 -15.49 22.93 -4.04
CA SER A 73 -16.14 22.25 -2.93
C SER A 73 -15.59 20.84 -2.73
N ALA A 74 -15.68 20.35 -1.49
CA ALA A 74 -15.33 18.96 -1.16
C ALA A 74 -16.20 17.95 -1.94
N TYR A 75 -17.44 18.33 -2.28
CA TYR A 75 -18.34 17.49 -3.07
C TYR A 75 -17.86 17.37 -4.53
N ASP A 76 -17.46 18.48 -5.14
CA ASP A 76 -16.93 18.50 -6.51
C ASP A 76 -15.59 17.77 -6.60
N SER A 77 -14.73 17.95 -5.59
CA SER A 77 -13.50 17.19 -5.38
C SER A 77 -13.76 15.68 -5.36
N MET A 78 -14.73 15.21 -4.57
CA MET A 78 -15.13 13.80 -4.51
C MET A 78 -15.65 13.30 -5.87
N ARG A 79 -16.52 14.08 -6.55
CA ARG A 79 -17.06 13.71 -7.86
C ARG A 79 -16.00 13.65 -8.94
N PHE A 80 -15.07 14.59 -8.93
CA PHE A 80 -13.92 14.65 -9.82
C PHE A 80 -13.05 13.40 -9.65
N HIS A 81 -12.66 13.09 -8.40
CA HIS A 81 -11.87 11.91 -8.08
C HIS A 81 -12.55 10.63 -8.55
N ARG A 82 -13.87 10.49 -8.32
CA ARG A 82 -14.64 9.32 -8.76
C ARG A 82 -14.70 9.19 -10.29
N HIS A 83 -14.90 10.29 -11.02
CA HIS A 83 -14.94 10.25 -12.48
C HIS A 83 -13.58 9.87 -13.05
N PHE A 84 -12.50 10.52 -12.60
CA PHE A 84 -11.16 10.20 -13.09
C PHE A 84 -10.73 8.77 -12.74
N ALA A 85 -11.02 8.29 -11.52
CA ALA A 85 -10.74 6.91 -11.15
C ALA A 85 -11.43 5.90 -12.07
N ILE A 86 -12.64 6.21 -12.55
CA ILE A 86 -13.41 5.34 -13.47
C ILE A 86 -12.92 5.47 -14.91
N THR A 87 -12.54 6.66 -15.37
CA THR A 87 -12.30 6.93 -16.80
C THR A 87 -10.84 6.89 -17.24
N THR A 88 -9.87 7.18 -16.35
CA THR A 88 -8.46 7.32 -16.75
C THR A 88 -7.55 6.20 -16.24
N LEU A 89 -7.96 5.48 -15.19
CA LEU A 89 -7.08 4.57 -14.43
C LEU A 89 -7.63 3.16 -14.20
N TRP A 90 -8.88 2.87 -14.55
CA TRP A 90 -9.40 1.52 -14.47
C TRP A 90 -9.06 0.77 -15.77
N PRO A 91 -8.00 -0.07 -15.84
CA PRO A 91 -8.21 -1.30 -16.58
C PRO A 91 -9.43 -1.98 -15.94
N PRO A 92 -10.27 -2.71 -16.70
CA PRO A 92 -11.23 -3.60 -16.07
C PRO A 92 -10.43 -4.40 -15.04
N LEU A 93 -10.83 -4.37 -13.76
CA LEU A 93 -10.07 -5.04 -12.70
C LEU A 93 -10.01 -6.54 -13.03
N HIS A 94 -8.98 -6.96 -13.73
CA HIS A 94 -8.92 -8.29 -14.34
C HIS A 94 -8.46 -9.32 -13.31
N THR A 95 -7.75 -8.89 -12.27
CA THR A 95 -7.20 -9.79 -11.26
C THR A 95 -7.59 -9.40 -9.84
N ARG A 96 -7.96 -10.41 -9.03
CA ARG A 96 -8.31 -10.26 -7.60
C ARG A 96 -7.26 -9.48 -6.79
N LYS A 97 -5.97 -9.66 -7.10
CA LYS A 97 -4.87 -8.94 -6.45
C LYS A 97 -4.92 -7.43 -6.67
N GLU A 98 -5.32 -6.99 -7.85
CA GLU A 98 -5.45 -5.57 -8.17
C GLU A 98 -6.62 -4.95 -7.40
N ILE A 99 -7.73 -5.69 -7.29
CA ILE A 99 -8.89 -5.29 -6.47
C ILE A 99 -8.48 -5.12 -5.01
N GLU A 100 -7.82 -6.12 -4.42
CA GLU A 100 -7.38 -6.09 -3.03
C GLU A 100 -6.39 -4.95 -2.76
N TRP A 101 -5.46 -4.70 -3.69
CA TRP A 101 -4.52 -3.58 -3.60
C TRP A 101 -5.22 -2.22 -3.63
N VAL A 102 -6.19 -2.02 -4.52
CA VAL A 102 -6.96 -0.77 -4.61
C VAL A 102 -7.78 -0.53 -3.34
N LEU A 103 -8.43 -1.59 -2.82
CA LEU A 103 -9.22 -1.51 -1.58
C LEU A 103 -8.37 -1.11 -0.38
N ASP A 104 -7.17 -1.67 -0.22
CA ASP A 104 -6.29 -1.34 0.91
C ASP A 104 -5.63 0.04 0.76
N THR A 105 -5.30 0.45 -0.48
CA THR A 105 -4.53 1.69 -0.72
C THR A 105 -5.42 2.94 -0.77
N PHE A 106 -6.59 2.89 -1.41
CA PHE A 106 -7.38 4.09 -1.71
C PHE A 106 -8.63 4.23 -0.84
N PHE A 107 -9.33 3.13 -0.55
CA PHE A 107 -10.59 3.18 0.20
C PHE A 107 -10.38 3.13 1.72
N ARG A 108 -9.15 2.89 2.18
CA ARG A 108 -8.83 2.85 3.60
C ARG A 108 -8.49 4.25 4.12
N HIS A 109 -9.41 4.81 4.90
CA HIS A 109 -9.12 6.05 5.62
C HIS A 109 -8.05 5.84 6.71
N PRO A 110 -7.13 6.79 6.90
CA PRO A 110 -6.24 6.82 8.06
C PRO A 110 -7.05 6.78 9.35
N GLU A 111 -6.58 6.08 10.39
CA GLU A 111 -7.32 5.87 11.64
C GLU A 111 -7.91 7.17 12.22
N ARG A 112 -7.18 8.29 12.11
CA ARG A 112 -7.64 9.60 12.59
C ARG A 112 -8.90 10.08 11.88
N GLN A 113 -8.98 9.90 10.56
CA GLN A 113 -10.16 10.27 9.76
C GLN A 113 -11.32 9.32 10.05
N THR A 114 -11.06 8.02 10.21
CA THR A 114 -12.07 7.02 10.54
C THR A 114 -12.70 7.29 11.91
N ARG A 115 -11.90 7.66 12.91
CA ARG A 115 -12.40 8.05 14.24
C ARG A 115 -13.29 9.29 14.16
N ARG A 116 -12.84 10.34 13.49
CA ARG A 116 -13.62 11.57 13.30
C ARG A 116 -14.92 11.31 12.54
N LEU A 117 -14.88 10.50 11.48
CA LEU A 117 -16.09 10.13 10.74
C LEU A 117 -17.09 9.40 11.64
N HIS A 118 -16.61 8.46 12.45
CA HIS A 118 -17.45 7.71 13.38
C HIS A 118 -18.04 8.60 14.49
N GLU A 119 -17.33 9.63 14.93
CA GLU A 119 -17.85 10.66 15.84
C GLU A 119 -18.97 11.48 15.18
N ILE A 120 -18.76 11.94 13.93
CA ILE A 120 -19.78 12.67 13.17
C ILE A 120 -21.03 11.81 12.93
N MET A 121 -20.86 10.54 12.57
CA MET A 121 -21.98 9.62 12.35
C MET A 121 -22.77 9.29 13.62
N LYS A 122 -22.13 9.38 14.79
CA LYS A 122 -22.78 9.18 16.09
C LYS A 122 -23.42 10.45 16.64
N ALA A 123 -23.03 11.62 16.16
CA ALA A 123 -23.59 12.87 16.63
C ALA A 123 -25.08 12.95 16.24
N PRO A 124 -25.98 13.32 17.16
CA PRO A 124 -27.38 13.52 16.84
C PRO A 124 -27.51 14.68 15.85
N VAL A 125 -28.29 14.46 14.79
CA VAL A 125 -28.68 15.53 13.86
C VAL A 125 -29.77 16.34 14.57
N HIS A 126 -29.44 17.57 14.94
CA HIS A 126 -30.39 18.53 15.52
C HIS A 126 -31.22 19.20 14.43
#